data_AF-A0AB37JED7-F1
#
_entry.id   AF-A0AB37JED7-F1
#
_cell.length_a   1.000
_cell.length_b   1.000
_cell.length_c   1.000
_cell.angle_alpha   90.00
_cell.angle_beta   90.00
_cell.angle_gamma   90.00
#
_symmetry.space_group_name_H-M   'P 1'
#
loop_
_entity.id
_entity.type
_entity.pdbx_description
1 polymer ?
#
loop_
_entity_poly.entity_id
_entity_poly.type
_entity_poly.pdbx_seq_one_letter_code
_entity_poly.pdbx_strand_id
1 'polypeptide(L)'
;MKTWLYHVHDFILLLLLSFVTERDELVSIAIFLVTGYMGVFLIHKFMKKKTIGFVILLLTQIIGCSIFLSFSLFGTIMLPLFFFIVHVVGPGYPVQKSLGSIVWFVFSAIFFAPFPPLWKLLLLVLHIMIAFWLTGSNRNQQLLRFTSIITIGTFSALLILVFPYIRLIFSYIVEIVALGFGYAINPLFSAAESKETDDFWSNKGNLKDPQIKEEFGQRDFDPTLINSITIIVCTTIAIYVVWKIIKRRKQFSLPNMPAFESTIITDKEGMSQKRLKRNKPPHNEIRKEIFKLESKLTPPLNRNRGETIEAWLDRINSEVDVNIESHIIINAYNTVRYSNDENMMLLQEFKEEVHKLYVYQKSLKKRKK
;
A
#
# COMPACT_ATOMS: atom_id res chain seq x y z
N MET A 1 -7.46 6.85 -17.06
CA MET A 1 -6.15 6.38 -16.55
C MET A 1 -5.83 5.04 -17.21
N LYS A 2 -4.67 4.85 -17.84
CA LYS A 2 -4.44 3.67 -18.69
C LYS A 2 -4.17 2.42 -17.84
N THR A 3 -5.13 1.49 -17.79
CA THR A 3 -5.10 0.25 -16.98
C THR A 3 -3.86 -0.62 -17.22
N TRP A 4 -3.29 -0.60 -18.44
CA TRP A 4 -2.06 -1.33 -18.77
C TRP A 4 -0.84 -0.89 -17.94
N LEU A 5 -0.79 0.37 -17.49
CA LEU A 5 0.36 0.89 -16.75
C LEU A 5 0.49 0.25 -15.36
N TYR A 6 -0.63 -0.16 -14.75
CA TYR A 6 -0.61 -0.93 -13.50
C TYR A 6 -0.04 -2.34 -13.69
N HIS A 7 -0.31 -2.98 -14.82
CA HIS A 7 0.25 -4.29 -15.14
C HIS A 7 1.75 -4.21 -15.40
N VAL A 8 2.21 -3.16 -16.09
CA VAL A 8 3.64 -2.89 -16.28
C VAL A 8 4.35 -2.61 -14.97
N HIS A 9 3.73 -1.82 -14.07
CA HIS A 9 4.24 -1.57 -12.73
C HIS A 9 4.43 -2.86 -11.92
N ASP A 10 3.42 -3.73 -11.94
CA ASP A 10 3.45 -5.02 -11.22
C ASP A 10 4.47 -5.99 -11.83
N PHE A 11 4.64 -5.98 -13.16
CA PHE A 11 5.68 -6.76 -13.83
C PHE A 11 7.09 -6.30 -13.43
N ILE A 12 7.35 -4.99 -13.48
CA ILE A 12 8.66 -4.43 -13.11
C ILE A 12 8.96 -4.69 -11.64
N LEU A 13 7.95 -4.64 -10.77
CA LEU A 13 8.08 -5.01 -9.36
C LEU A 13 8.53 -6.46 -9.19
N LEU A 14 7.83 -7.40 -9.83
CA LEU A 14 8.13 -8.82 -9.70
C LEU A 14 9.48 -9.17 -10.30
N LEU A 15 9.85 -8.52 -11.41
CA LEU A 15 11.18 -8.61 -12.01
C LEU A 15 12.26 -8.12 -11.03
N LEU A 16 12.05 -6.98 -10.39
CA LEU A 16 12.95 -6.44 -9.37
C LEU A 16 13.11 -7.39 -8.19
N LEU A 17 12.00 -7.85 -7.60
CA LEU A 17 12.04 -8.78 -6.48
C LEU A 17 12.76 -10.07 -6.85
N SER A 18 12.53 -10.58 -8.07
CA SER A 18 13.21 -11.76 -8.59
C SER A 18 14.72 -11.57 -8.68
N PHE A 19 15.20 -10.50 -9.30
CA PHE A 19 16.65 -10.25 -9.42
C PHE A 19 17.34 -9.87 -8.11
N VAL A 20 16.59 -9.33 -7.15
CA VAL A 20 17.11 -8.96 -5.83
C VAL A 20 17.23 -10.20 -4.92
N THR A 21 16.33 -11.17 -5.08
CA THR A 21 16.33 -12.43 -4.32
C THR A 21 17.23 -13.49 -4.96
N GLU A 22 17.16 -13.68 -6.28
CA GLU A 22 17.96 -14.64 -7.03
C GLU A 22 18.87 -13.87 -7.99
N ARG A 23 20.17 -13.83 -7.69
CA ARG A 23 21.05 -12.81 -8.29
C ARG A 23 21.63 -13.16 -9.65
N ASP A 24 21.81 -14.46 -9.91
CA ASP A 24 22.55 -14.98 -11.07
C ASP A 24 21.72 -15.96 -11.93
N GLU A 25 20.46 -16.21 -11.56
CA GLU A 25 19.58 -17.22 -12.16
C GLU A 25 18.63 -16.64 -13.23
N LEU A 26 19.16 -15.92 -14.23
CA LEU A 26 18.32 -15.21 -15.22
C LEU A 26 17.32 -16.12 -15.93
N VAL A 27 17.75 -17.32 -16.32
CA VAL A 27 16.93 -18.30 -17.05
C VAL A 27 15.81 -18.82 -16.15
N SER A 28 16.13 -19.22 -14.92
CA SER A 28 15.15 -19.69 -13.94
C SER A 28 14.11 -18.61 -13.61
N ILE A 29 14.55 -17.36 -13.47
CA ILE A 29 13.66 -16.19 -13.25
C ILE A 29 12.73 -15.99 -14.45
N ALA A 30 13.24 -16.08 -15.68
CA ALA A 30 12.43 -15.94 -16.87
C ALA A 30 11.36 -17.03 -16.95
N ILE A 31 11.73 -18.29 -16.70
CA ILE A 31 10.81 -19.42 -16.67
C ILE A 31 9.75 -19.21 -15.57
N PHE A 32 10.16 -18.82 -14.36
CA PHE A 32 9.26 -18.53 -13.24
C PHE A 32 8.22 -17.45 -13.58
N LEU A 33 8.67 -16.32 -14.15
CA LEU A 33 7.77 -15.23 -14.53
C LEU A 33 6.82 -15.65 -15.65
N VAL A 34 7.31 -16.28 -16.72
CA VAL A 34 6.48 -16.69 -17.86
C VAL A 34 5.42 -17.70 -17.43
N THR A 35 5.82 -18.74 -16.70
CA THR A 35 4.88 -19.76 -16.19
C THR A 35 3.90 -19.17 -15.18
N GLY A 36 4.36 -18.26 -14.31
CA GLY A 36 3.52 -17.52 -13.37
C GLY A 36 2.45 -16.69 -14.09
N TYR A 37 2.84 -15.86 -15.06
CA TYR A 37 1.89 -15.03 -15.81
C TYR A 37 0.93 -15.86 -16.67
N MET A 38 1.39 -16.99 -17.22
CA MET A 38 0.50 -17.96 -17.88
C MET A 38 -0.53 -18.50 -16.89
N GLY A 39 -0.12 -18.86 -15.66
CA GLY A 39 -1.01 -19.27 -14.59
C GLY A 39 -2.04 -18.19 -14.21
N VAL A 40 -1.61 -16.93 -14.10
CA VAL A 40 -2.50 -15.78 -13.85
C VAL A 40 -3.55 -15.65 -14.96
N PHE A 41 -3.15 -15.80 -16.22
CA PHE A 41 -4.04 -15.77 -17.37
C PHE A 41 -5.08 -16.89 -17.30
N LEU A 42 -4.65 -18.12 -17.00
CA LEU A 42 -5.56 -19.27 -16.84
C LEU A 42 -6.56 -19.06 -15.69
N ILE A 43 -6.13 -18.53 -14.55
CA ILE A 43 -7.03 -18.21 -13.43
C ILE A 43 -8.07 -17.19 -13.85
N HIS A 44 -7.67 -16.11 -14.53
CA HIS A 44 -8.60 -15.08 -14.97
C HIS A 44 -9.60 -15.58 -16.01
N LYS A 45 -9.19 -16.52 -16.87
CA LYS A 45 -10.01 -17.07 -17.94
C LYS A 45 -10.97 -18.17 -17.46
N PHE A 46 -10.53 -19.06 -16.57
CA PHE A 46 -11.25 -20.29 -16.26
C PHE A 46 -11.81 -20.38 -14.83
N MET A 47 -11.28 -19.62 -13.86
CA MET A 47 -11.65 -19.78 -12.45
C MET A 47 -12.68 -18.74 -11.99
N LYS A 48 -13.88 -19.20 -11.58
CA LYS A 48 -14.90 -18.35 -10.93
C LYS A 48 -14.42 -17.80 -9.58
N LYS A 49 -13.74 -18.62 -8.77
CA LYS A 49 -13.15 -18.22 -7.47
C LYS A 49 -11.65 -17.95 -7.62
N LYS A 50 -11.30 -16.72 -8.01
CA LYS A 50 -9.91 -16.31 -8.29
C LYS A 50 -8.94 -16.58 -7.13
N THR A 51 -9.36 -16.38 -5.88
CA THR A 51 -8.50 -16.58 -4.70
C THR A 51 -8.03 -18.02 -4.54
N ILE A 52 -8.89 -19.00 -4.84
CA ILE A 52 -8.51 -20.42 -4.80
C ILE A 52 -7.49 -20.71 -5.90
N GLY A 53 -7.69 -20.15 -7.09
CA GLY A 53 -6.75 -20.27 -8.20
C GLY A 53 -5.35 -19.74 -7.86
N PHE A 54 -5.27 -18.59 -7.20
CA PHE A 54 -4.00 -18.03 -6.77
C PHE A 54 -3.31 -18.86 -5.68
N VAL A 55 -4.05 -19.49 -4.77
CA VAL A 55 -3.46 -20.40 -3.77
C VAL A 55 -2.92 -21.67 -4.44
N ILE A 56 -3.65 -22.24 -5.41
CA ILE A 56 -3.18 -23.37 -6.20
C ILE A 56 -1.91 -22.99 -6.97
N LEU A 57 -1.89 -21.80 -7.59
CA LEU A 57 -0.72 -21.31 -8.31
C LEU A 57 0.48 -21.11 -7.39
N LEU A 58 0.28 -20.57 -6.18
CA LEU A 58 1.34 -20.43 -5.17
C LEU A 58 1.98 -21.79 -4.84
N LEU A 59 1.16 -22.80 -4.53
CA LEU A 59 1.65 -24.14 -4.20
C LEU A 59 2.37 -24.77 -5.39
N THR A 60 1.81 -24.64 -6.59
CA THR A 60 2.40 -25.16 -7.82
C THR A 60 3.73 -24.48 -8.13
N GLN A 61 3.84 -23.17 -7.89
CA GLN A 61 5.08 -22.42 -8.05
C GLN A 61 6.14 -22.84 -7.02
N ILE A 62 5.79 -23.06 -5.75
CA ILE A 62 6.75 -23.55 -4.74
C ILE A 62 7.30 -24.93 -5.15
N ILE A 63 6.42 -25.85 -5.56
CA ILE A 63 6.82 -27.19 -6.03
C ILE A 63 7.67 -27.08 -7.29
N GLY A 64 7.24 -26.24 -8.25
CA GLY A 64 7.94 -26.04 -9.51
C GLY A 64 9.33 -25.44 -9.31
N CYS A 65 9.45 -24.43 -8.45
CA CYS A 65 10.73 -23.85 -8.06
C CYS A 65 11.62 -24.87 -7.37
N SER A 66 11.08 -25.72 -6.49
CA SER A 66 11.86 -26.70 -5.73
C SER A 66 12.41 -27.85 -6.58
N ILE A 67 11.72 -28.22 -7.66
CA ILE A 67 12.06 -29.41 -8.47
C ILE A 67 12.80 -29.02 -9.75
N PHE A 68 12.39 -27.94 -10.41
CA PHE A 68 12.82 -27.63 -11.77
C PHE A 68 13.69 -26.38 -11.88
N LEU A 69 13.73 -25.52 -10.85
CA LEU A 69 14.51 -24.29 -10.87
C LEU A 69 15.63 -24.37 -9.85
N SER A 70 16.79 -23.86 -10.20
CA SER A 70 17.98 -23.85 -9.35
C SER A 70 17.94 -22.73 -8.29
N PHE A 71 16.75 -22.34 -7.85
CA PHE A 71 16.58 -21.29 -6.85
C PHE A 71 17.10 -21.71 -5.48
N SER A 72 17.55 -20.72 -4.71
CA SER A 72 17.84 -20.92 -3.31
C SER A 72 16.59 -21.39 -2.55
N LEU A 73 16.79 -22.09 -1.42
CA LEU A 73 15.68 -22.49 -0.54
C LEU A 73 14.81 -21.30 -0.12
N PHE A 74 15.45 -20.15 0.09
CA PHE A 74 14.77 -18.90 0.40
C PHE A 74 13.94 -18.39 -0.78
N GLY A 75 14.51 -18.32 -1.98
CA GLY A 75 13.81 -17.87 -3.19
C GLY A 75 12.66 -18.79 -3.59
N THR A 76 12.81 -20.09 -3.37
CA THR A 76 11.78 -21.11 -3.61
C THR A 76 10.47 -20.81 -2.87
N ILE A 77 10.54 -20.17 -1.69
CA ILE A 77 9.35 -19.81 -0.90
C ILE A 77 8.99 -18.32 -1.11
N MET A 78 9.98 -17.43 -1.07
CA MET A 78 9.74 -15.98 -1.09
C MET A 78 9.27 -15.47 -2.44
N LEU A 79 9.80 -15.97 -3.57
CA LEU A 79 9.40 -15.50 -4.89
C LEU A 79 7.95 -15.86 -5.23
N PRO A 80 7.50 -17.11 -5.06
CA PRO A 80 6.08 -17.43 -5.19
C PRO A 80 5.20 -16.61 -4.24
N LEU A 81 5.65 -16.35 -3.01
CA LEU A 81 4.91 -15.54 -2.05
C LEU A 81 4.74 -14.09 -2.53
N PHE A 82 5.80 -13.45 -3.04
CA PHE A 82 5.69 -12.11 -3.64
C PHE A 82 4.77 -12.10 -4.83
N PHE A 83 4.88 -13.09 -5.71
CA PHE A 83 4.02 -13.25 -6.87
C PHE A 83 2.54 -13.33 -6.45
N PHE A 84 2.24 -14.13 -5.42
CA PHE A 84 0.91 -14.24 -4.83
C PHE A 84 0.41 -12.89 -4.26
N ILE A 85 1.22 -12.21 -3.44
CA ILE A 85 0.83 -10.94 -2.81
C ILE A 85 0.49 -9.89 -3.87
N VAL A 86 1.36 -9.70 -4.87
CA VAL A 86 1.18 -8.67 -5.91
C VAL A 86 -0.13 -8.84 -6.67
N HIS A 87 -0.51 -10.09 -6.98
CA HIS A 87 -1.70 -10.40 -7.77
C HIS A 87 -2.99 -10.49 -6.94
N VAL A 88 -2.91 -10.92 -5.67
CA VAL A 88 -4.09 -11.02 -4.79
C VAL A 88 -4.49 -9.66 -4.22
N VAL A 89 -3.54 -8.76 -3.94
CA VAL A 89 -3.80 -7.39 -3.47
C VAL A 89 -4.40 -6.51 -4.57
N GLY A 90 -4.11 -6.81 -5.84
CA GLY A 90 -4.67 -6.12 -7.00
C GLY A 90 -3.98 -4.78 -7.34
N PRO A 91 -4.44 -4.08 -8.40
CA PRO A 91 -3.75 -2.93 -8.98
C PRO A 91 -3.87 -1.62 -8.17
N GLY A 92 -4.76 -1.55 -7.18
CA GLY A 92 -5.14 -0.28 -6.52
C GLY A 92 -4.12 0.33 -5.54
N TYR A 93 -2.98 -0.31 -5.30
CA TYR A 93 -2.05 0.08 -4.22
C TYR A 93 -0.59 0.27 -4.69
N PRO A 94 -0.32 1.14 -5.68
CA PRO A 94 1.03 1.30 -6.24
C PRO A 94 2.04 1.78 -5.18
N VAL A 95 1.66 2.71 -4.31
CA VAL A 95 2.55 3.25 -3.27
C VAL A 95 2.95 2.20 -2.22
N GLN A 96 2.01 1.35 -1.79
CA GLN A 96 2.29 0.29 -0.81
C GLN A 96 3.20 -0.78 -1.40
N LYS A 97 2.97 -1.13 -2.67
CA LYS A 97 3.82 -2.04 -3.44
C LYS A 97 5.24 -1.50 -3.57
N SER A 98 5.40 -0.21 -3.88
CA SER A 98 6.71 0.43 -3.94
C SER A 98 7.40 0.49 -2.57
N LEU A 99 6.68 0.77 -1.49
CA LEU A 99 7.25 0.74 -0.13
C LEU A 99 7.78 -0.66 0.21
N GLY A 100 7.00 -1.71 -0.10
CA GLY A 100 7.44 -3.10 0.05
C GLY A 100 8.70 -3.41 -0.77
N SER A 101 8.78 -2.89 -2.01
CA SER A 101 9.97 -3.04 -2.86
C SER A 101 11.22 -2.40 -2.27
N ILE A 102 11.09 -1.22 -1.65
CA ILE A 102 12.20 -0.51 -1.01
C ILE A 102 12.68 -1.28 0.22
N VAL A 103 11.75 -1.71 1.08
CA VAL A 103 12.08 -2.50 2.27
C VAL A 103 12.79 -3.80 1.88
N TRP A 104 12.30 -4.50 0.86
CA TRP A 104 12.94 -5.73 0.38
C TRP A 104 14.31 -5.48 -0.25
N PHE A 105 14.46 -4.39 -1.00
CA PHE A 105 15.74 -4.01 -1.57
C PHE A 105 16.79 -3.72 -0.49
N VAL A 106 16.41 -2.97 0.56
CA VAL A 106 17.27 -2.69 1.71
C VAL A 106 17.60 -3.98 2.46
N PHE A 107 16.61 -4.83 2.73
CA PHE A 107 16.82 -6.15 3.34
C PHE A 107 17.83 -6.97 2.52
N SER A 108 17.65 -7.05 1.20
CA SER A 108 18.57 -7.82 0.36
C SER A 108 19.97 -7.21 0.29
N ALA A 109 20.09 -5.88 0.27
CA ALA A 109 21.37 -5.21 0.31
C ALA A 109 22.13 -5.46 1.63
N ILE A 110 21.41 -5.66 2.74
CA ILE A 110 22.00 -5.95 4.05
C ILE A 110 22.41 -7.40 4.20
N PHE A 111 21.51 -8.32 3.87
CA PHE A 111 21.68 -9.73 4.21
C PHE A 111 22.35 -10.55 3.10
N PHE A 112 22.32 -10.09 1.84
CA PHE A 112 22.95 -10.80 0.72
C PHE A 112 24.14 -10.01 0.16
N ALA A 113 25.33 -10.60 0.21
CA ALA A 113 26.54 -10.09 -0.44
C ALA A 113 26.73 -10.73 -1.83
N PRO A 114 27.38 -10.06 -2.81
CA PRO A 114 27.88 -8.67 -2.82
C PRO A 114 26.75 -7.62 -2.91
N PHE A 115 27.02 -6.32 -2.77
CA PHE A 115 25.96 -5.31 -2.89
C PHE A 115 25.28 -5.36 -4.28
N PRO A 116 23.96 -5.13 -4.41
CA PRO A 116 23.27 -5.18 -5.70
C PRO A 116 23.92 -4.27 -6.76
N PRO A 117 24.18 -4.76 -7.98
CA PRO A 117 24.79 -3.96 -9.05
C PRO A 117 23.90 -2.78 -9.47
N LEU A 118 24.53 -1.76 -10.08
CA LEU A 118 23.88 -0.49 -10.47
C LEU A 118 22.60 -0.65 -11.29
N TRP A 119 22.52 -1.66 -12.16
CA TRP A 119 21.34 -1.88 -12.98
C TRP A 119 20.11 -2.32 -12.15
N LYS A 120 20.29 -3.02 -11.01
CA LYS A 120 19.20 -3.37 -10.08
C LYS A 120 18.70 -2.13 -9.34
N LEU A 121 19.59 -1.19 -9.02
CA LEU A 121 19.22 0.14 -8.51
C LEU A 121 18.42 0.93 -9.54
N LEU A 122 18.86 0.94 -10.80
CA LEU A 122 18.12 1.61 -11.88
C LEU A 122 16.71 1.01 -12.05
N LEU A 123 16.57 -0.31 -11.92
CA LEU A 123 15.28 -0.98 -11.96
C LEU A 123 14.36 -0.58 -10.79
N LEU A 124 14.91 -0.42 -9.58
CA LEU A 124 14.18 0.12 -8.43
C LEU A 124 13.73 1.57 -8.67
N VAL A 125 14.62 2.43 -9.20
CA VAL A 125 14.27 3.82 -9.55
C VAL A 125 13.16 3.84 -10.60
N LEU A 126 13.26 3.02 -11.64
CA LEU A 126 12.22 2.89 -12.67
C LEU A 126 10.88 2.45 -12.07
N HIS A 127 10.87 1.44 -11.21
CA HIS A 127 9.67 0.99 -10.51
C HIS A 127 9.00 2.13 -9.73
N ILE A 128 9.80 2.88 -8.96
CA ILE A 128 9.34 4.02 -8.17
C ILE A 128 8.78 5.13 -9.08
N MET A 129 9.46 5.48 -10.18
CA MET A 129 9.00 6.48 -11.13
C MET A 129 7.61 6.14 -11.71
N ILE A 130 7.38 4.88 -12.05
CA ILE A 130 6.09 4.42 -12.58
C ILE A 130 4.99 4.51 -11.51
N ALA A 131 5.30 4.17 -10.25
CA ALA A 131 4.36 4.34 -9.15
C ALA A 131 3.95 5.82 -8.96
N PHE A 132 4.88 6.75 -9.14
CA PHE A 132 4.60 8.19 -9.10
C PHE A 132 3.79 8.67 -10.30
N TRP A 133 4.07 8.14 -11.49
CA TRP A 133 3.24 8.41 -12.67
C TRP A 133 1.80 7.98 -12.42
N LEU A 134 1.60 6.79 -11.84
CA LEU A 134 0.27 6.28 -11.50
C LEU A 134 -0.44 7.11 -10.42
N THR A 135 0.30 7.69 -9.47
CA THR A 135 -0.30 8.40 -8.32
C THR A 135 -0.36 9.93 -8.49
N GLY A 136 0.27 10.48 -9.53
CA GLY A 136 0.42 11.91 -9.72
C GLY A 136 -0.67 12.51 -10.61
N SER A 137 -1.65 13.18 -10.00
CA SER A 137 -2.65 14.00 -10.69
C SER A 137 -2.29 15.50 -10.71
N ASN A 138 -1.41 15.95 -9.81
CA ASN A 138 -1.02 17.36 -9.65
C ASN A 138 0.50 17.55 -9.80
N ARG A 139 0.92 18.47 -10.68
CA ARG A 139 2.31 18.73 -11.08
C ARG A 139 3.21 19.19 -9.93
N ASN A 140 2.66 19.96 -8.98
CA ASN A 140 3.42 20.40 -7.79
C ASN A 140 3.62 19.27 -6.77
N GLN A 141 2.65 18.35 -6.65
CA GLN A 141 2.79 17.18 -5.78
C GLN A 141 3.74 16.14 -6.38
N GLN A 142 3.78 16.01 -7.71
CA GLN A 142 4.77 15.18 -8.40
C GLN A 142 6.19 15.71 -8.19
N LEU A 143 6.41 17.03 -8.27
CA LEU A 143 7.71 17.66 -8.02
C LEU A 143 8.20 17.47 -6.59
N LEU A 144 7.34 17.71 -5.61
CA LEU A 144 7.67 17.51 -4.18
C LEU A 144 8.04 16.05 -3.91
N ARG A 145 7.25 15.12 -4.45
CA ARG A 145 7.51 13.67 -4.35
C ARG A 145 8.81 13.27 -5.05
N PHE A 146 9.09 13.83 -6.22
CA PHE A 146 10.33 13.59 -6.97
C PHE A 146 11.55 14.09 -6.19
N THR A 147 11.48 15.28 -5.60
CA THR A 147 12.55 15.79 -4.74
C THR A 147 12.79 14.89 -3.54
N SER A 148 11.73 14.38 -2.87
CA SER A 148 11.87 13.47 -1.73
C SER A 148 12.57 12.16 -2.09
N ILE A 149 12.28 11.57 -3.25
CA ILE A 149 12.94 10.34 -3.71
C ILE A 149 14.40 10.62 -4.02
N ILE A 150 14.71 11.75 -4.67
CA ILE A 150 16.09 12.13 -4.92
C ILE A 150 16.82 12.30 -3.59
N THR A 151 16.18 12.93 -2.58
CA THR A 151 16.79 13.09 -1.26
C THR A 151 17.00 11.76 -0.54
N ILE A 152 16.02 10.85 -0.61
CA ILE A 152 16.14 9.50 -0.03
C ILE A 152 17.18 8.67 -0.79
N GLY A 153 17.25 8.83 -2.12
CA GLY A 153 18.21 8.18 -3.00
C GLY A 153 19.64 8.65 -2.75
N THR A 154 19.86 9.95 -2.57
CA THR A 154 21.16 10.50 -2.18
C THR A 154 21.54 10.10 -0.76
N PHE A 155 20.61 10.10 0.20
CA PHE A 155 20.87 9.56 1.53
C PHE A 155 21.21 8.07 1.50
N SER A 156 20.52 7.28 0.66
CA SER A 156 20.80 5.85 0.48
C SER A 156 22.17 5.62 -0.16
N ALA A 157 22.57 6.45 -1.13
CA ALA A 157 23.89 6.38 -1.75
C ALA A 157 25.01 6.76 -0.76
N LEU A 158 24.78 7.75 0.10
CA LEU A 158 25.68 8.07 1.22
C LEU A 158 25.79 6.91 2.21
N LEU A 159 24.68 6.23 2.46
CA LEU A 159 24.65 5.02 3.28
C LEU A 159 25.52 3.91 2.73
N ILE A 160 25.70 3.78 1.41
CA ILE A 160 26.61 2.79 0.79
C ILE A 160 28.06 2.98 1.28
N LEU A 161 28.50 4.23 1.48
CA LEU A 161 29.84 4.55 1.97
C LEU A 161 30.02 4.13 3.44
N VAL A 162 28.97 4.27 4.24
CA VAL A 162 28.93 3.92 5.67
C VAL A 162 28.62 2.43 5.88
N PHE A 163 28.03 1.80 4.88
CA PHE A 163 27.53 0.43 4.90
C PHE A 163 28.53 -0.64 5.34
N PRO A 164 29.78 -0.69 4.81
CA PRO A 164 30.75 -1.71 5.23
C PRO A 164 31.05 -1.64 6.73
N TYR A 165 31.01 -0.45 7.33
CA TYR A 165 31.23 -0.27 8.77
C TYR A 165 30.06 -0.76 9.61
N ILE A 166 28.81 -0.50 9.17
CA ILE A 166 27.61 -1.03 9.84
C ILE A 166 27.62 -2.57 9.81
N ARG A 167 27.97 -3.15 8.65
CA ARG A 167 28.07 -4.61 8.50
C ARG A 167 29.13 -5.21 9.41
N LEU A 168 30.29 -4.55 9.53
CA LEU A 168 31.36 -4.99 10.41
C LEU A 168 30.92 -4.99 11.88
N ILE A 169 30.26 -3.92 12.33
CA ILE A 169 29.71 -3.83 13.70
C ILE A 169 28.67 -4.94 13.93
N PHE A 170 27.75 -5.14 12.99
CA PHE A 170 26.71 -6.17 13.12
C PHE A 170 27.31 -7.59 13.13
N SER A 171 28.34 -7.84 12.31
CA SER A 171 29.08 -9.11 12.31
C SER A 171 29.70 -9.38 13.69
N TYR A 172 30.34 -8.37 14.30
CA TYR A 172 30.88 -8.49 15.65
C TYR A 172 29.81 -8.79 16.69
N ILE A 173 28.65 -8.13 16.62
CA ILE A 173 27.55 -8.39 17.55
C ILE A 173 27.03 -9.83 17.39
N VAL A 174 26.82 -10.28 16.15
CA VAL A 174 26.35 -11.64 15.86
C VAL A 174 27.39 -12.67 16.32
N GLU A 175 28.67 -12.42 16.10
CA GLU A 175 29.76 -13.27 16.55
C GLU A 175 29.80 -13.39 18.09
N ILE A 176 29.67 -12.28 18.81
CA ILE A 176 29.59 -12.28 20.29
C ILE A 176 28.36 -13.06 20.77
N VAL A 177 27.20 -12.87 20.13
CA VAL A 177 25.98 -13.61 20.48
C VAL A 177 26.13 -15.10 20.18
N ALA A 178 26.73 -15.45 19.05
CA ALA A 178 26.98 -16.84 18.65
C ALA A 178 27.99 -17.51 19.59
N LEU A 179 29.06 -16.81 19.98
CA LEU A 179 30.01 -17.27 21.00
C LEU A 179 29.33 -17.44 22.36
N GLY A 180 28.49 -16.49 22.77
CA GLY A 180 27.71 -16.58 24.01
C GLY A 180 26.75 -17.77 24.01
N PHE A 181 26.05 -18.00 22.91
CA PHE A 181 25.20 -19.18 22.73
C PHE A 181 26.03 -20.47 22.71
N GLY A 182 27.14 -20.49 21.99
CA GLY A 182 28.08 -21.60 21.94
C GLY A 182 28.59 -21.98 23.32
N TYR A 183 29.03 -21.00 24.13
CA TYR A 183 29.44 -21.22 25.52
C TYR A 183 28.29 -21.72 26.40
N ALA A 184 27.06 -21.24 26.19
CA ALA A 184 25.91 -21.66 27.00
C ALA A 184 25.46 -23.10 26.71
N ILE A 185 25.60 -23.57 25.47
CA ILE A 185 25.22 -24.93 25.06
C ILE A 185 26.38 -25.92 25.14
N ASN A 186 27.63 -25.44 25.20
CA ASN A 186 28.83 -26.27 25.32
C ASN A 186 28.77 -27.29 26.48
N PRO A 187 28.31 -26.93 27.71
CA PRO A 187 28.17 -27.89 28.81
C PRO A 187 27.23 -29.05 28.49
N LEU A 188 26.21 -28.78 27.66
CA LEU A 188 25.18 -29.74 27.27
C LEU A 188 25.72 -30.72 26.23
N PHE A 189 26.56 -30.25 25.30
CA PHE A 189 27.28 -31.09 24.33
C PHE A 189 28.40 -31.89 25.00
N SER A 190 29.19 -31.28 25.90
CA SER A 190 30.23 -32.01 26.65
C SER A 190 29.65 -33.08 27.57
N ALA A 191 28.46 -32.84 28.15
CA ALA A 191 27.76 -33.83 28.96
C ALA A 191 27.12 -34.97 28.12
N ALA A 192 26.77 -34.70 26.86
CA ALA A 192 26.31 -35.72 25.93
C ALA A 192 27.48 -36.59 25.45
N GLU A 193 28.63 -35.97 25.15
CA GLU A 193 29.86 -36.65 24.76
C GLU A 193 30.40 -37.55 25.88
N SER A 194 30.37 -37.08 27.14
CA SER A 194 30.78 -37.90 28.30
C SER A 194 29.89 -39.13 28.52
N LYS A 195 28.61 -39.06 28.12
CA LYS A 195 27.63 -40.13 28.32
C LYS A 195 27.75 -41.26 27.28
N GLU A 196 28.26 -40.96 26.08
CA GLU A 196 28.63 -41.97 25.08
C GLU A 196 29.99 -42.62 25.38
N THR A 197 30.89 -41.92 26.07
CA THR A 197 32.21 -42.47 26.41
C THR A 197 32.21 -43.46 27.58
N ASP A 198 31.27 -43.37 28.52
CA ASP A 198 31.26 -44.26 29.71
C ASP A 198 30.98 -45.73 29.36
N ASP A 199 30.17 -46.01 28.34
CA ASP A 199 29.90 -47.38 27.87
C ASP A 199 30.96 -47.91 26.88
N PHE A 200 31.71 -47.04 26.20
CA PHE A 200 32.69 -47.46 25.18
C PHE A 200 34.11 -47.64 25.74
N TRP A 201 34.49 -46.92 26.81
CA TRP A 201 35.87 -46.88 27.32
C TRP A 201 36.17 -47.83 28.48
N SER A 202 35.17 -48.48 29.07
CA SER A 202 35.38 -49.49 30.13
C SER A 202 36.09 -50.76 29.65
N ASN A 203 36.33 -50.93 28.35
CA ASN A 203 36.94 -52.14 27.79
C ASN A 203 38.24 -51.92 26.97
N LYS A 204 38.95 -50.80 27.16
CA LYS A 204 40.26 -50.61 26.52
C LYS A 204 41.29 -49.99 27.46
N GLY A 205 41.89 -50.84 28.28
CA GLY A 205 43.21 -50.55 28.85
C GLY A 205 44.24 -50.35 27.73
N ASN A 206 45.12 -49.37 27.93
CA ASN A 206 46.18 -48.89 27.03
C ASN A 206 45.76 -47.93 25.91
N LEU A 207 45.58 -46.66 26.25
CA LEU A 207 46.02 -45.57 25.38
C LEU A 207 46.72 -44.49 26.21
N LYS A 208 47.92 -44.13 25.74
CA LYS A 208 48.78 -43.06 26.26
C LYS A 208 48.01 -41.74 26.28
N ASP A 209 48.32 -40.90 27.29
CA ASP A 209 47.77 -39.55 27.46
C ASP A 209 47.68 -38.81 26.12
N PRO A 210 46.48 -38.33 25.71
CA PRO A 210 46.38 -37.53 24.52
C PRO A 210 47.00 -36.15 24.82
N GLN A 211 48.11 -35.85 24.16
CA GLN A 211 48.57 -34.48 24.00
C GLN A 211 47.43 -33.68 23.36
N ILE A 212 46.90 -32.70 24.10
CA ILE A 212 45.95 -31.73 23.58
C ILE A 212 46.70 -30.88 22.55
N LYS A 213 46.60 -31.25 21.28
CA LYS A 213 46.90 -30.34 20.17
C LYS A 213 45.77 -29.31 20.13
N GLU A 214 46.09 -28.06 20.40
CA GLU A 214 45.26 -26.88 20.11
C GLU A 214 45.12 -26.68 18.59
N GLU A 215 44.56 -27.66 17.88
CA GLU A 215 43.91 -27.41 16.61
C GLU A 215 42.41 -27.36 16.89
N PHE A 216 41.90 -26.17 17.20
CA PHE A 216 40.51 -25.85 16.90
C PHE A 216 40.36 -25.84 15.38
N GLY A 217 40.40 -27.03 14.79
CA GLY A 217 39.92 -27.29 13.45
C GLY A 217 38.48 -26.82 13.41
N GLN A 218 38.23 -25.83 12.56
CA GLN A 218 36.92 -25.33 12.23
C GLN A 218 36.06 -26.55 11.84
N ARG A 219 35.23 -27.05 12.77
CA ARG A 219 34.33 -28.19 12.48
C ARG A 219 33.48 -27.76 11.29
N ASP A 220 33.51 -28.55 10.22
CA ASP A 220 32.65 -28.31 9.06
C ASP A 220 31.20 -28.25 9.54
N PHE A 221 30.63 -27.05 9.43
CA PHE A 221 29.29 -26.75 9.94
C PHE A 221 28.28 -27.49 9.06
N ASP A 222 27.42 -28.33 9.65
CA ASP A 222 26.47 -29.12 8.89
C ASP A 222 25.37 -28.20 8.28
N PRO A 223 25.38 -27.97 6.94
CA PRO A 223 24.48 -27.02 6.31
C PRO A 223 23.01 -27.47 6.35
N THR A 224 22.75 -28.74 6.65
CA THR A 224 21.40 -29.32 6.72
C THR A 224 20.55 -28.72 7.83
N LEU A 225 21.16 -28.42 8.99
CA LEU A 225 20.49 -27.83 10.15
C LEU A 225 20.02 -26.40 9.85
N ILE A 226 20.88 -25.54 9.31
CA ILE A 226 20.51 -24.16 8.94
C ILE A 226 19.44 -24.17 7.85
N ASN A 227 19.58 -25.04 6.85
CA ASN A 227 18.60 -25.16 5.77
C ASN A 227 17.22 -25.60 6.28
N SER A 228 17.17 -26.57 7.19
CA SER A 228 15.90 -27.03 7.77
C SER A 228 15.21 -25.94 8.59
N ILE A 229 15.97 -25.19 9.41
CA ILE A 229 15.43 -24.07 10.20
C ILE A 229 14.91 -22.97 9.26
N THR A 230 15.66 -22.66 8.20
CA THR A 230 15.29 -21.64 7.22
C THR A 230 13.99 -21.99 6.50
N ILE A 231 13.82 -23.25 6.10
CA ILE A 231 12.58 -23.74 5.47
C ILE A 231 11.40 -23.60 6.44
N ILE A 232 11.55 -24.01 7.71
CA ILE A 232 10.48 -23.94 8.71
C ILE A 232 10.04 -22.48 8.92
N VAL A 233 10.99 -21.57 9.10
CA VAL A 233 10.72 -20.14 9.32
C VAL A 233 10.04 -19.51 8.10
N CYS A 234 10.57 -19.75 6.89
CA CYS A 234 9.98 -19.21 5.66
C CYS A 234 8.57 -19.75 5.43
N THR A 235 8.34 -21.04 5.69
CA THR A 235 7.04 -21.68 5.50
C THR A 235 6.01 -21.16 6.50
N THR A 236 6.38 -20.99 7.77
CA THR A 236 5.46 -20.41 8.78
C THR A 236 5.08 -18.96 8.44
N ILE A 237 6.05 -18.14 7.99
CA ILE A 237 5.78 -16.78 7.51
C ILE A 237 4.82 -16.81 6.31
N ALA A 238 5.08 -17.66 5.31
CA ALA A 238 4.23 -17.79 4.13
C ALA A 238 2.79 -18.19 4.50
N ILE A 239 2.62 -19.20 5.35
CA ILE A 239 1.29 -19.64 5.84
C ILE A 239 0.58 -18.51 6.57
N TYR A 240 1.28 -17.82 7.49
CA TYR A 240 0.71 -16.69 8.23
C TYR A 240 0.24 -15.58 7.30
N VAL A 241 1.08 -15.19 6.32
CA VAL A 241 0.77 -14.11 5.37
C VAL A 241 -0.42 -14.50 4.49
N VAL A 242 -0.43 -15.71 3.91
CA VAL A 242 -1.53 -16.21 3.09
C VAL A 242 -2.84 -16.25 3.89
N TRP A 243 -2.81 -16.83 5.10
CA TRP A 243 -3.97 -16.87 5.98
C TRP A 243 -4.49 -15.48 6.32
N LYS A 244 -3.59 -14.56 6.69
CA LYS A 244 -3.93 -13.18 7.03
C LYS A 244 -4.56 -12.47 5.85
N ILE A 245 -4.00 -12.59 4.64
CA ILE A 245 -4.54 -11.97 3.42
C ILE A 245 -5.92 -12.53 3.09
N ILE A 246 -6.11 -13.84 3.15
CA ILE A 246 -7.41 -14.49 2.88
C ILE A 246 -8.46 -14.03 3.90
N LYS A 247 -8.13 -14.05 5.20
CA LYS A 247 -9.06 -13.74 6.30
C LYS A 247 -9.33 -12.25 6.47
N ARG A 248 -8.33 -11.39 6.24
CA ARG A 248 -8.39 -9.93 6.43
C ARG A 248 -8.33 -9.14 5.12
N ARG A 249 -8.73 -9.72 3.99
CA ARG A 249 -8.81 -9.03 2.68
C ARG A 249 -9.54 -7.68 2.70
N LYS A 250 -10.52 -7.49 3.60
CA LYS A 250 -11.26 -6.22 3.79
C LYS A 250 -10.51 -5.18 4.64
N GLN A 251 -9.45 -5.57 5.34
CA GLN A 251 -8.63 -4.69 6.20
C GLN A 251 -7.26 -4.38 5.57
N PHE A 252 -6.77 -5.22 4.65
CA PHE A 252 -5.60 -4.89 3.80
C PHE A 252 -5.94 -3.88 2.70
N SER A 253 -7.22 -3.71 2.37
CA SER A 253 -7.70 -2.37 2.02
C SER A 253 -7.65 -1.53 3.29
N LEU A 254 -6.46 -1.09 3.67
CA LEU A 254 -6.31 0.02 4.60
C LEU A 254 -7.31 1.08 4.13
N PRO A 255 -8.22 1.59 4.99
CA PRO A 255 -9.03 2.74 4.60
C PRO A 255 -8.03 3.78 4.13
N ASN A 256 -8.12 4.13 2.86
CA ASN A 256 -7.14 4.94 2.16
C ASN A 256 -6.64 6.02 3.10
N MET A 257 -5.37 5.89 3.53
CA MET A 257 -4.83 6.73 4.58
C MET A 257 -5.00 8.18 4.09
N PRO A 258 -5.84 9.01 4.75
CA PRO A 258 -6.29 10.27 4.17
C PRO A 258 -5.15 11.28 4.00
N ALA A 259 -3.99 11.01 4.60
CA ALA A 259 -2.77 11.78 4.41
C ALA A 259 -2.13 11.60 3.01
N PHE A 260 -2.40 10.51 2.29
CA PHE A 260 -1.72 10.18 1.03
C PHE A 260 -2.63 10.00 -0.20
N GLU A 261 -3.94 9.86 -0.02
CA GLU A 261 -4.92 9.99 -1.11
C GLU A 261 -5.46 11.41 -1.21
N SER A 262 -4.79 12.27 -1.98
CA SER A 262 -5.48 13.37 -2.66
C SER A 262 -6.27 12.80 -3.84
N THR A 263 -7.32 12.04 -3.52
CA THR A 263 -8.56 11.98 -4.29
C THR A 263 -8.43 11.42 -5.71
N ILE A 264 -8.58 10.10 -5.78
CA ILE A 264 -9.04 9.43 -6.99
C ILE A 264 -10.48 9.92 -7.23
N ILE A 265 -10.63 10.93 -8.08
CA ILE A 265 -11.91 11.27 -8.68
C ILE A 265 -12.16 10.18 -9.72
N THR A 266 -12.78 9.08 -9.28
CA THR A 266 -13.63 8.33 -10.20
C THR A 266 -14.76 9.25 -10.60
N ASP A 267 -14.82 9.61 -11.88
CA ASP A 267 -16.06 10.01 -12.56
C ASP A 267 -17.03 8.83 -12.46
N LYS A 268 -17.67 8.72 -11.30
CA LYS A 268 -19.00 8.14 -11.20
C LYS A 268 -19.95 9.32 -11.27
N GLU A 269 -20.84 9.26 -12.25
CA GLU A 269 -21.98 10.15 -12.39
C GLU A 269 -22.59 10.49 -11.03
N GLY A 270 -22.81 11.78 -10.80
CA GLY A 270 -23.66 12.27 -9.72
C GLY A 270 -23.04 12.25 -8.32
N MET A 271 -22.82 13.45 -7.77
CA MET A 271 -22.76 13.73 -6.33
C MET A 271 -21.58 13.17 -5.52
N SER A 272 -20.38 13.73 -5.71
CA SER A 272 -19.45 13.87 -4.59
C SER A 272 -18.59 15.12 -4.69
N GLN A 273 -19.23 16.30 -4.67
CA GLN A 273 -18.51 17.53 -4.34
C GLN A 273 -18.02 17.44 -2.90
N LYS A 274 -16.69 17.37 -2.76
CA LYS A 274 -15.94 17.29 -1.51
C LYS A 274 -16.32 18.42 -0.55
N ARG A 275 -16.50 18.02 0.70
CA ARG A 275 -17.01 18.75 1.86
C ARG A 275 -16.16 19.92 2.39
N LEU A 276 -15.18 20.44 1.64
CA LEU A 276 -14.18 21.37 2.20
C LEU A 276 -13.76 22.55 1.28
N LYS A 277 -14.50 22.86 0.22
CA LYS A 277 -14.46 24.24 -0.29
C LYS A 277 -15.51 25.02 0.49
N ARG A 278 -15.06 25.88 1.42
CA ARG A 278 -15.87 27.04 1.80
C ARG A 278 -16.22 27.73 0.48
N ASN A 279 -17.48 27.66 0.06
CA ASN A 279 -17.95 28.37 -1.11
C ASN A 279 -17.63 29.85 -0.86
N LYS A 280 -16.68 30.39 -1.61
CA LYS A 280 -16.47 31.84 -1.62
C LYS A 280 -17.82 32.45 -2.01
N PRO A 281 -18.32 33.47 -1.29
CA PRO A 281 -19.56 34.10 -1.67
C PRO A 281 -19.42 34.56 -3.14
N PRO A 282 -20.40 34.25 -4.00
CA PRO A 282 -20.37 34.67 -5.40
C PRO A 282 -20.28 36.20 -5.48
N HIS A 283 -19.73 36.77 -6.56
CA HIS A 283 -19.52 38.23 -6.64
C HIS A 283 -20.84 39.01 -6.78
N ASN A 284 -21.80 38.49 -7.56
CA ASN A 284 -23.07 39.12 -7.83
C ASN A 284 -23.99 39.16 -6.58
N GLU A 285 -24.68 40.28 -6.37
CA GLU A 285 -25.52 40.53 -5.19
C GLU A 285 -26.69 39.55 -5.03
N ILE A 286 -27.39 39.20 -6.11
CA ILE A 286 -28.52 38.26 -6.07
C ILE A 286 -28.04 36.86 -5.70
N ARG A 287 -26.91 36.41 -6.28
CA ARG A 287 -26.32 35.11 -5.90
C ARG A 287 -25.83 35.10 -4.45
N LYS A 288 -25.32 36.24 -3.93
CA LYS A 288 -24.95 36.38 -2.51
C LYS A 288 -26.16 36.23 -1.61
N GLU A 289 -27.27 36.88 -1.97
CA GLU A 289 -28.49 36.81 -1.17
C GLU A 289 -29.13 35.41 -1.19
N ILE A 290 -29.10 34.69 -2.32
CA ILE A 290 -29.54 33.29 -2.38
C ILE A 290 -28.65 32.39 -1.52
N PHE A 291 -27.33 32.58 -1.56
CA PHE A 291 -26.41 31.84 -0.71
C PHE A 291 -26.66 32.14 0.79
N LYS A 292 -26.92 33.40 1.14
CA LYS A 292 -27.31 33.78 2.50
C LYS A 292 -28.64 33.13 2.89
N LEU A 293 -29.64 33.12 2.00
CA LEU A 293 -30.94 32.49 2.20
C LEU A 293 -30.78 30.99 2.52
N GLU A 294 -30.05 30.25 1.70
CA GLU A 294 -29.77 28.82 1.91
C GLU A 294 -29.06 28.56 3.25
N SER A 295 -28.15 29.45 3.66
CA SER A 295 -27.40 29.30 4.91
C SER A 295 -28.19 29.63 6.18
N LYS A 296 -29.18 30.53 6.09
CA LYS A 296 -29.94 31.04 7.26
C LYS A 296 -31.26 30.29 7.49
N LEU A 297 -31.85 29.73 6.43
CA LEU A 297 -33.06 28.94 6.57
C LEU A 297 -32.74 27.60 7.24
N THR A 298 -33.66 27.15 8.10
CA THR A 298 -33.58 25.88 8.83
C THR A 298 -34.65 24.93 8.32
N PRO A 299 -34.46 23.61 8.39
CA PRO A 299 -35.50 22.64 8.03
C PRO A 299 -36.84 22.97 8.69
N PRO A 300 -37.98 22.95 7.97
CA PRO A 300 -38.18 22.44 6.59
C PRO A 300 -37.96 23.47 5.45
N LEU A 301 -37.61 24.72 5.76
CA LEU A 301 -37.53 25.81 4.79
C LEU A 301 -36.19 25.88 4.02
N ASN A 302 -35.16 25.14 4.45
CA ASN A 302 -33.88 25.12 3.75
C ASN A 302 -33.93 24.23 2.49
N ARG A 303 -32.99 24.46 1.57
CA ARG A 303 -32.87 23.64 0.35
C ARG A 303 -32.32 22.25 0.67
N ASN A 304 -32.91 21.21 0.08
CA ASN A 304 -32.38 19.86 0.18
C ASN A 304 -31.19 19.67 -0.77
N ARG A 305 -30.29 18.74 -0.43
CA ARG A 305 -29.08 18.53 -1.23
C ARG A 305 -29.43 17.91 -2.58
N GLY A 306 -28.99 18.56 -3.66
CA GLY A 306 -29.27 18.11 -5.03
C GLY A 306 -30.57 18.68 -5.61
N GLU A 307 -31.29 19.47 -4.82
CA GLU A 307 -32.52 20.13 -5.25
C GLU A 307 -32.23 21.40 -6.06
N THR A 308 -33.00 21.63 -7.12
CA THR A 308 -32.94 22.88 -7.90
C THR A 308 -33.63 24.02 -7.15
N ILE A 309 -33.40 25.28 -7.53
CA ILE A 309 -34.04 26.42 -6.85
C ILE A 309 -35.55 26.43 -7.12
N GLU A 310 -35.94 26.00 -8.31
CA GLU A 310 -37.33 25.81 -8.71
C GLU A 310 -38.03 24.78 -7.82
N ALA A 311 -37.48 23.56 -7.71
CA ALA A 311 -38.06 22.50 -6.89
C ALA A 311 -38.11 22.86 -5.40
N TRP A 312 -37.10 23.60 -4.93
CA TRP A 312 -37.06 24.08 -3.55
C TRP A 312 -38.17 25.08 -3.22
N LEU A 313 -38.38 26.06 -4.09
CA LEU A 313 -39.40 27.09 -3.90
C LEU A 313 -40.81 26.53 -4.08
N ASP A 314 -41.01 25.65 -5.06
CA ASP A 314 -42.26 24.93 -5.25
C ASP A 314 -42.63 24.14 -3.99
N ARG A 315 -41.66 23.43 -3.39
CA ARG A 315 -41.88 22.73 -2.11
C ARG A 315 -42.30 23.67 -0.99
N ILE A 316 -41.60 24.78 -0.80
CA ILE A 316 -41.94 25.73 0.27
C ILE A 316 -43.36 26.26 0.07
N ASN A 317 -43.73 26.57 -1.18
CA ASN A 317 -45.04 27.11 -1.50
C ASN A 317 -46.15 26.07 -1.33
N SER A 318 -45.92 24.82 -1.73
CA SER A 318 -46.93 23.75 -1.68
C SER A 318 -47.08 23.08 -0.32
N GLU A 319 -45.98 22.86 0.41
CA GLU A 319 -45.98 22.10 1.67
C GLU A 319 -46.08 22.96 2.92
N VAL A 320 -45.65 24.23 2.84
CA VAL A 320 -45.48 25.10 4.02
C VAL A 320 -46.41 26.33 3.98
N ASP A 321 -47.23 26.45 2.92
CA ASP A 321 -48.26 27.49 2.72
C ASP A 321 -47.70 28.90 2.98
N VAL A 322 -46.57 29.20 2.34
CA VAL A 322 -45.92 30.50 2.46
C VAL A 322 -46.27 31.34 1.23
N ASN A 323 -46.99 32.44 1.44
CA ASN A 323 -47.39 33.35 0.36
C ASN A 323 -46.19 34.12 -0.22
N ILE A 324 -45.45 33.45 -1.11
CA ILE A 324 -44.27 33.98 -1.82
C ILE A 324 -44.47 33.83 -3.30
N GLU A 325 -44.09 34.87 -4.02
CA GLU A 325 -44.07 34.86 -5.47
C GLU A 325 -42.81 34.14 -5.97
N SER A 326 -42.85 32.80 -5.92
CA SER A 326 -41.72 31.93 -6.26
C SER A 326 -41.14 32.21 -7.65
N HIS A 327 -41.99 32.65 -8.59
CA HIS A 327 -41.59 33.03 -9.94
C HIS A 327 -40.62 34.24 -9.97
N ILE A 328 -40.74 35.20 -9.05
CA ILE A 328 -39.83 36.35 -8.94
C ILE A 328 -38.42 35.89 -8.52
N ILE A 329 -38.34 35.01 -7.52
CA ILE A 329 -37.07 34.47 -7.02
C ILE A 329 -36.38 33.60 -8.10
N ILE A 330 -37.16 32.78 -8.81
CA ILE A 330 -36.66 31.95 -9.91
C ILE A 330 -36.16 32.82 -11.07
N ASN A 331 -36.94 33.84 -11.46
CA ASN A 331 -36.58 34.74 -12.56
C ASN A 331 -35.32 35.56 -12.25
N ALA A 332 -35.22 36.12 -11.04
CA ALA A 332 -34.03 36.83 -10.59
C ALA A 332 -32.79 35.92 -10.56
N TYR A 333 -32.92 34.68 -10.10
CA TYR A 333 -31.82 33.71 -10.10
C TYR A 333 -31.37 33.36 -11.52
N ASN A 334 -32.31 33.06 -12.42
CA ASN A 334 -32.02 32.64 -13.78
C ASN A 334 -31.44 33.78 -14.62
N THR A 335 -31.96 35.01 -14.48
CA THR A 335 -31.40 36.20 -15.12
C THR A 335 -29.93 36.42 -14.73
N VAL A 336 -29.60 36.25 -13.45
CA VAL A 336 -28.22 36.39 -12.98
C VAL A 336 -27.36 35.18 -13.34
N ARG A 337 -27.97 33.99 -13.52
CA ARG A 337 -27.26 32.77 -13.91
C ARG A 337 -26.84 32.79 -15.38
N TYR A 338 -27.69 33.28 -16.26
CA TYR A 338 -27.53 33.17 -17.72
C TYR A 338 -27.26 34.51 -18.42
N SER A 339 -27.76 35.62 -17.90
CA SER A 339 -27.69 36.94 -18.57
C SER A 339 -26.60 37.86 -18.00
N ASN A 340 -26.11 37.57 -16.79
CA ASN A 340 -25.11 38.38 -16.05
C ASN A 340 -25.49 39.87 -15.92
N ASP A 341 -26.79 40.17 -16.01
CA ASP A 341 -27.36 41.50 -16.00
C ASP A 341 -27.71 41.92 -14.56
N GLU A 342 -27.37 43.16 -14.19
CA GLU A 342 -27.58 43.72 -12.85
C GLU A 342 -28.76 44.69 -12.86
N ASN A 343 -29.98 44.13 -12.91
CA ASN A 343 -31.19 44.93 -12.86
C ASN A 343 -31.58 45.26 -11.40
N MET A 344 -31.44 46.53 -11.01
CA MET A 344 -31.72 47.01 -9.65
C MET A 344 -33.19 46.82 -9.24
N MET A 345 -34.15 46.85 -10.17
CA MET A 345 -35.56 46.59 -9.83
C MET A 345 -35.79 45.14 -9.45
N LEU A 346 -35.25 44.19 -10.25
CA LEU A 346 -35.34 42.76 -9.94
C LEU A 346 -34.65 42.40 -8.61
N LEU A 347 -33.58 43.10 -8.25
CA LEU A 347 -32.90 42.93 -6.96
C LEU A 347 -33.78 43.38 -5.78
N GLN A 348 -34.55 44.46 -5.95
CA GLN A 348 -35.42 44.97 -4.89
C GLN A 348 -36.63 44.05 -4.68
N GLU A 349 -37.30 43.65 -5.75
CA GLU A 349 -38.39 42.65 -5.71
C GLU A 349 -37.92 41.33 -5.09
N PHE A 350 -36.73 40.87 -5.48
CA PHE A 350 -36.10 39.69 -4.89
C PHE A 350 -35.86 39.83 -3.38
N LYS A 351 -35.38 40.99 -2.91
CA LYS A 351 -35.14 41.25 -1.48
C LYS A 351 -36.43 41.28 -0.67
N GLU A 352 -37.52 41.78 -1.24
CA GLU A 352 -38.85 41.81 -0.60
C GLU A 352 -39.40 40.39 -0.40
N GLU A 353 -39.34 39.54 -1.43
CA GLU A 353 -39.79 38.15 -1.32
C GLU A 353 -38.93 37.33 -0.35
N VAL A 354 -37.61 37.55 -0.36
CA VAL A 354 -36.68 36.95 0.62
C VAL A 354 -36.99 37.42 2.05
N HIS A 355 -37.41 38.67 2.22
CA HIS A 355 -37.80 39.17 3.54
C HIS A 355 -39.04 38.46 4.08
N LYS A 356 -40.04 38.18 3.23
CA LYS A 356 -41.23 37.39 3.59
C LYS A 356 -40.85 36.01 4.15
N LEU A 357 -39.89 35.32 3.52
CA LEU A 357 -39.34 34.03 4.00
C LEU A 357 -38.74 34.14 5.41
N TYR A 358 -37.95 35.18 5.69
CA TYR A 358 -37.34 35.37 7.00
C TYR A 358 -38.37 35.68 8.08
N VAL A 359 -39.35 36.55 7.79
CA VAL A 359 -40.44 36.87 8.71
C VAL A 359 -41.24 35.62 9.03
N TYR A 360 -41.56 34.81 8.02
CA TYR A 360 -42.26 33.56 8.20
C TYR A 360 -41.48 32.56 9.07
N GLN A 361 -40.17 32.35 8.82
CA GLN A 361 -39.32 31.50 9.66
C GLN A 361 -39.28 31.98 11.12
N LYS A 362 -39.24 33.31 11.35
CA LYS A 362 -39.28 33.89 12.71
C LYS A 362 -40.63 33.62 13.39
N SER A 363 -41.74 33.68 12.65
CA SER A 363 -43.07 33.35 13.17
C SER A 363 -43.20 31.87 13.53
N LEU A 364 -42.66 30.95 12.71
CA LEU A 364 -42.63 29.52 13.01
C LEU A 364 -41.81 29.20 14.26
N LYS A 365 -40.65 29.86 14.45
CA LYS A 365 -39.84 29.69 15.65
C LYS A 365 -40.55 30.18 16.92
N LYS A 366 -41.40 31.21 16.82
CA LYS A 366 -42.22 31.68 17.94
C LYS A 366 -43.38 30.74 18.26
N ARG A 367 -43.99 30.10 17.26
CA ARG A 367 -45.09 29.12 17.46
C ARG A 367 -44.63 27.77 18.02
N LYS A 368 -43.33 27.44 17.87
CA LYS A 368 -42.72 26.20 18.39
C LYS A 368 -42.12 26.33 19.80
N LYS A 369 -42.02 27.55 20.33
CA LYS A 369 -41.71 27.82 21.75
C LYS A 369 -43.03 27.98 22.50
#